data_AF-A0A1G1IJP4-F1
#
_entry.id   AF-A0A1G1IJP4-F1
#
_cell.length_a   1.000
_cell.length_b   1.000
_cell.length_c   1.000
_cell.angle_alpha   90.00
_cell.angle_beta   90.00
_cell.angle_gamma   90.00
#
_symmetry.space_group_name_H-M   'P 1'
#
loop_
_entity.id
_entity.type
_entity.pdbx_description
1 polymer ?
#
loop_
_entity_poly.entity_id
_entity_poly.type
_entity_poly.pdbx_seq_one_letter_code
_entity_poly.pdbx_strand_id
1 'polypeptide(L)'
;MLDNASEDVKVKKIRVNLGERSYGICIGSKILEKIGSKMKSLSSSPKIAIISNPAVYKLYGKKVLNSMRSSGFDAIPVIIPDGEKYKDISIVQKIYGELLKHRLDRKSALIALGGGVIGDITGFVASTYMRGIDYIQIPTTLLAQVDSSVGGKTGVNHKLGKNMIGTFYQPKLVWIDIDTLKTLPQKELLAGLAEVIKYGVIWDAKLFEFLENNRDKILRLDKKSLTHIIKRSCEIKAEVVSKDEREAGLRAILNYGHTIGHAIETA
;
A
#
# COMPACT_ATOMS: atom_id res chain seq x y z
N MET A 1 -40.91 -2.32 -4.35
CA MET A 1 -40.15 -2.64 -3.12
C MET A 1 -39.49 -3.99 -3.30
N LEU A 2 -38.21 -3.99 -3.66
CA LEU A 2 -37.33 -5.14 -3.45
C LEU A 2 -36.00 -4.54 -2.99
N ASP A 3 -35.59 -4.96 -1.80
CA ASP A 3 -34.46 -4.46 -1.04
C ASP A 3 -33.14 -4.62 -1.81
N ASN A 4 -32.63 -3.51 -2.34
CA ASN A 4 -31.18 -3.37 -2.54
C ASN A 4 -30.55 -3.00 -1.20
N ALA A 5 -30.50 -3.99 -0.30
CA ALA A 5 -29.69 -3.91 0.90
C ALA A 5 -28.25 -3.63 0.47
N SER A 6 -27.75 -2.44 0.81
CA SER A 6 -26.36 -2.08 0.70
C SER A 6 -25.53 -3.07 1.53
N GLU A 7 -24.95 -4.09 0.89
CA GLU A 7 -23.92 -4.92 1.51
C GLU A 7 -22.66 -4.05 1.72
N ASP A 8 -22.68 -3.27 2.80
CA ASP A 8 -21.48 -2.68 3.37
C ASP A 8 -20.61 -3.84 3.88
N VAL A 9 -19.57 -4.17 3.11
CA VAL A 9 -18.57 -5.14 3.54
C VAL A 9 -17.91 -4.61 4.82
N LYS A 10 -18.22 -5.25 5.96
CA LYS A 10 -17.63 -4.94 7.27
C LYS A 10 -16.11 -4.87 7.15
N VAL A 11 -15.53 -3.73 7.54
CA VAL A 11 -14.08 -3.49 7.47
C VAL A 11 -13.34 -4.60 8.22
N LYS A 12 -12.55 -5.37 7.48
CA LYS A 12 -11.67 -6.41 8.04
C LYS A 12 -10.41 -5.75 8.58
N LYS A 13 -9.92 -6.24 9.71
CA LYS A 13 -8.72 -5.73 10.37
C LYS A 13 -7.72 -6.86 10.55
N ILE A 14 -6.48 -6.61 10.16
CA ILE A 14 -5.33 -7.48 10.42
C ILE A 14 -4.34 -6.67 11.23
N ARG A 15 -3.65 -7.31 12.17
CA ARG A 15 -2.57 -6.69 12.95
C ARG A 15 -1.24 -7.32 12.53
N VAL A 16 -0.28 -6.49 12.13
CA VAL A 16 1.10 -6.92 11.91
C VAL A 16 1.84 -6.74 13.23
N ASN A 17 2.32 -7.83 13.82
CA ASN A 17 2.92 -7.83 15.17
C ASN A 17 4.43 -7.62 15.07
N LEU A 18 4.90 -6.42 15.42
CA LEU A 18 6.32 -6.01 15.37
C LEU A 18 6.74 -5.24 16.63
N GLY A 19 6.19 -5.62 17.79
CA GLY A 19 6.39 -4.90 19.05
C GLY A 19 5.84 -3.47 18.97
N GLU A 20 6.65 -2.48 19.35
CA GLU A 20 6.28 -1.05 19.29
C GLU A 20 5.98 -0.56 17.87
N ARG A 21 6.46 -1.27 16.84
CA ARG A 21 6.26 -0.94 15.43
C ARG A 21 5.04 -1.66 14.82
N SER A 22 4.19 -2.26 15.66
CA SER A 22 2.97 -2.94 15.19
C SER A 22 1.98 -1.95 14.57
N TYR A 23 1.30 -2.37 13.51
CA TYR A 23 0.29 -1.56 12.82
C TYR A 23 -0.89 -2.39 12.36
N GLY A 24 -1.98 -1.69 12.04
CA GLY A 24 -3.19 -2.28 11.50
C GLY A 24 -3.23 -2.20 9.98
N ILE A 25 -3.81 -3.23 9.36
CA ILE A 25 -4.28 -3.22 7.97
C ILE A 25 -5.80 -3.23 8.03
N CYS A 26 -6.45 -2.24 7.44
CA CYS A 26 -7.91 -2.17 7.32
C CYS A 26 -8.31 -2.40 5.87
N ILE A 27 -9.21 -3.35 5.63
CA ILE A 27 -9.66 -3.73 4.29
C ILE A 27 -11.17 -3.56 4.23
N GLY A 28 -11.67 -2.80 3.25
CA GLY A 28 -13.10 -2.56 3.09
C GLY A 28 -13.46 -2.05 1.70
N SER A 29 -14.74 -1.73 1.51
CA SER A 29 -15.29 -1.16 0.28
C SER A 29 -15.81 0.25 0.60
N LYS A 30 -15.51 1.21 -0.27
CA LYS A 30 -15.88 2.64 -0.14
C LYS A 30 -15.42 3.25 1.19
N ILE A 31 -14.23 2.89 1.64
CA ILE A 31 -13.67 3.36 2.93
C ILE A 31 -12.73 4.55 2.79
N LEU A 32 -12.36 4.98 1.57
CA LEU A 32 -11.48 6.16 1.39
C LEU A 32 -12.01 7.43 2.07
N GLU A 33 -13.33 7.63 2.10
CA GLU A 33 -13.96 8.79 2.75
C GLU A 33 -13.89 8.77 4.28
N LYS A 34 -13.51 7.64 4.87
CA LYS A 34 -13.41 7.43 6.32
C LYS A 34 -11.96 7.56 6.83
N ILE A 35 -10.98 7.84 5.96
CA ILE A 35 -9.57 7.91 6.38
C ILE A 35 -9.29 9.08 7.32
N GLY A 36 -9.91 10.25 7.11
CA GLY A 36 -9.72 11.41 7.99
C GLY A 36 -10.17 11.15 9.41
N SER A 37 -11.33 10.50 9.61
CA SER A 37 -11.79 10.14 10.96
C SER A 37 -10.87 9.10 11.60
N LYS A 38 -10.35 8.15 10.82
CA LYS A 38 -9.37 7.19 11.30
C LYS A 38 -8.04 7.84 11.69
N MET A 39 -7.62 8.88 10.97
CA MET A 39 -6.38 9.61 11.22
C MET A 39 -6.38 10.39 12.54
N LYS A 40 -7.54 10.82 13.04
CA LYS A 40 -7.66 11.48 14.36
C LYS A 40 -7.11 10.63 15.51
N SER A 41 -7.18 9.30 15.40
CA SER A 41 -6.63 8.39 16.41
C SER A 41 -5.15 8.07 16.21
N LEU A 42 -4.52 8.57 15.14
CA LEU A 42 -3.17 8.17 14.71
C LEU A 42 -2.18 9.32 14.67
N SER A 43 -2.61 10.53 14.32
CA SER A 43 -1.75 11.72 14.24
C SER A 43 -2.16 12.77 15.26
N SER A 44 -1.18 13.29 15.98
CA SER A 44 -1.33 14.47 16.84
C SER A 44 -1.15 15.80 16.09
N SER A 45 -0.58 15.77 14.88
CA SER A 45 -0.35 16.96 14.05
C SER A 45 -1.46 17.12 13.01
N PRO A 46 -1.96 18.34 12.79
CA PRO A 46 -2.90 18.61 11.71
C PRO A 46 -2.22 18.59 10.33
N LYS A 47 -0.88 18.70 10.25
CA LYS A 47 -0.14 18.80 8.99
C LYS A 47 0.05 17.44 8.32
N ILE A 48 -0.53 17.28 7.14
CA ILE A 48 -0.50 16.03 6.37
C ILE A 48 -0.13 16.31 4.92
N ALA A 49 0.75 15.50 4.34
CA ALA A 49 0.99 15.50 2.90
C ALA A 49 0.53 14.19 2.25
N ILE A 50 -0.29 14.31 1.20
CA ILE A 50 -0.78 13.19 0.39
C ILE A 50 0.10 13.10 -0.85
N ILE A 51 0.97 12.09 -0.89
CA ILE A 51 1.84 11.82 -2.02
C ILE A 51 1.11 10.90 -2.99
N SER A 52 1.05 11.27 -4.26
CA SER A 52 0.36 10.52 -5.32
C SER A 52 0.96 10.81 -6.69
N ASN A 53 0.58 10.03 -7.71
CA ASN A 53 0.79 10.39 -9.12
C ASN A 53 -0.46 11.07 -9.72
N PRO A 54 -0.38 11.68 -10.93
CA PRO A 54 -1.52 12.35 -11.57
C PRO A 54 -2.73 11.44 -11.81
N ALA A 55 -2.50 10.20 -12.27
CA ALA A 55 -3.57 9.26 -12.63
C ALA A 55 -4.41 8.87 -11.41
N VAL A 56 -3.76 8.45 -10.33
CA VAL A 56 -4.39 8.06 -9.07
C VAL A 56 -5.01 9.27 -8.38
N TYR A 57 -4.33 10.43 -8.38
CA TYR A 57 -4.85 11.62 -7.73
C TYR A 57 -6.14 12.12 -8.38
N LYS A 58 -6.23 12.08 -9.72
CA LYS A 58 -7.44 12.41 -10.47
C LYS A 58 -8.63 11.56 -10.04
N LEU A 59 -8.41 10.27 -9.76
CA LEU A 59 -9.45 9.31 -9.39
C LEU A 59 -9.85 9.39 -7.91
N TYR A 60 -8.87 9.48 -7.01
CA TYR A 60 -9.07 9.27 -5.57
C TYR A 60 -8.58 10.41 -4.68
N GLY A 61 -7.69 11.26 -5.20
CA GLY A 61 -7.00 12.31 -4.44
C GLY A 61 -7.96 13.28 -3.77
N LYS A 62 -8.96 13.78 -4.50
CA LYS A 62 -9.99 14.69 -3.93
C LYS A 62 -10.79 14.03 -2.80
N LYS A 63 -11.10 12.73 -2.91
CA LYS A 63 -11.86 12.00 -1.89
C LYS A 63 -11.07 11.90 -0.58
N VAL A 64 -9.79 11.53 -0.67
CA VAL A 64 -8.88 11.46 0.49
C VAL A 64 -8.65 12.86 1.08
N LEU A 65 -8.34 13.85 0.24
CA LEU A 65 -8.11 15.24 0.66
C LEU A 65 -9.33 15.81 1.42
N ASN A 66 -10.53 15.62 0.88
CA ASN A 66 -11.76 16.10 1.52
C ASN A 66 -12.05 15.39 2.84
N SER A 67 -11.80 14.08 2.92
CA SER A 67 -11.93 13.31 4.17
C SER A 67 -11.00 13.86 5.26
N MET A 68 -9.73 14.13 4.90
CA MET A 68 -8.75 14.73 5.81
C MET A 68 -9.17 16.12 6.28
N ARG A 69 -9.52 17.02 5.36
CA ARG A 69 -9.92 18.41 5.68
C ARG A 69 -11.19 18.47 6.53
N SER A 70 -12.20 17.66 6.20
CA SER A 70 -13.44 17.56 6.99
C SER A 70 -13.19 17.02 8.40
N SER A 71 -12.05 16.36 8.61
CA SER A 71 -11.60 15.86 9.90
C SER A 71 -10.68 16.83 10.65
N GLY A 72 -10.48 18.06 10.14
CA GLY A 72 -9.67 19.10 10.78
C GLY A 72 -8.18 19.06 10.46
N PHE A 73 -7.75 18.24 9.49
CA PHE A 73 -6.36 18.22 9.04
C PHE A 73 -6.08 19.29 7.99
N ASP A 74 -4.94 19.95 8.10
CA ASP A 74 -4.34 20.78 7.06
C ASP A 74 -3.56 19.87 6.09
N ALA A 75 -4.32 19.21 5.22
CA ALA A 75 -3.80 18.29 4.23
C ALA A 75 -3.49 18.98 2.90
N ILE A 76 -2.30 18.71 2.36
CA ILE A 76 -1.82 19.17 1.06
C ILE A 76 -1.52 17.99 0.11
N PRO A 77 -1.79 18.12 -1.20
CA PRO A 77 -1.35 17.15 -2.19
C PRO A 77 0.08 17.45 -2.66
N VAL A 78 0.89 16.40 -2.82
CA VAL A 78 2.20 16.45 -3.50
C VAL A 78 2.16 15.44 -4.64
N ILE A 79 2.15 15.94 -5.87
CA ILE A 79 1.96 15.12 -7.07
C ILE A 79 3.30 14.89 -7.75
N ILE A 80 3.73 13.64 -7.84
CA ILE A 80 4.97 13.24 -8.51
C ILE A 80 4.66 12.52 -9.83
N PRO A 81 5.55 12.59 -10.85
CA PRO A 81 5.32 11.92 -12.13
C PRO A 81 5.08 10.41 -11.97
N ASP A 82 4.27 9.83 -12.88
CA ASP A 82 3.90 8.42 -12.83
C ASP A 82 4.92 7.50 -13.51
N GLY A 83 5.21 6.36 -12.89
CA GLY A 83 6.04 5.28 -13.45
C GLY A 83 7.35 5.01 -12.71
N GLU A 84 7.83 3.77 -12.83
CA GLU A 84 9.04 3.23 -12.16
C GLU A 84 10.31 4.06 -12.44
N LYS A 85 10.41 4.66 -13.63
CA LYS A 85 11.56 5.50 -14.03
C LYS A 85 11.76 6.75 -13.17
N TYR A 86 10.71 7.19 -12.47
CA TYR A 86 10.76 8.34 -11.56
C TYR A 86 11.03 7.95 -10.11
N LYS A 87 11.13 6.64 -9.83
CA LYS A 87 11.45 6.10 -8.51
C LYS A 87 12.95 6.22 -8.25
N ASP A 88 13.47 7.44 -8.18
CA ASP A 88 14.89 7.74 -7.99
C ASP A 88 15.12 8.79 -6.87
N ILE A 89 16.38 9.05 -6.52
CA ILE A 89 16.69 10.01 -5.44
C ILE A 89 16.29 11.46 -5.77
N SER A 90 16.13 11.82 -7.05
CA SER A 90 15.75 13.17 -7.46
C SER A 90 14.31 13.48 -7.08
N ILE A 91 13.40 12.48 -7.14
CA ILE A 91 12.01 12.69 -6.74
C ILE A 91 11.88 12.87 -5.24
N VAL A 92 12.70 12.17 -4.47
CA VAL A 92 12.79 12.28 -3.00
C VAL A 92 13.14 13.72 -2.62
N GLN A 93 14.15 14.31 -3.27
CA GLN A 93 14.54 15.70 -3.04
C GLN A 93 13.42 16.70 -3.36
N LYS A 94 12.66 16.47 -4.43
CA LYS A 94 11.50 17.31 -4.78
C LYS A 94 10.42 17.23 -3.71
N ILE A 95 10.12 16.03 -3.21
CA ILE A 95 9.15 15.84 -2.14
C ILE A 95 9.59 16.58 -0.89
N TYR A 96 10.85 16.48 -0.46
CA TYR A 96 11.36 17.25 0.69
C TYR A 96 11.16 18.76 0.53
N GLY A 97 11.40 19.28 -0.67
CA GLY A 97 11.15 20.69 -0.98
C GLY A 97 9.70 21.09 -0.71
N GLU A 98 8.74 20.30 -1.17
CA GLU A 98 7.32 20.54 -0.90
C GLU A 98 6.98 20.41 0.59
N LEU A 99 7.52 19.40 1.29
CA LEU A 99 7.27 19.24 2.73
C LEU A 99 7.76 20.45 3.53
N LEU A 100 8.97 20.95 3.22
CA LEU A 100 9.55 22.13 3.87
C LEU A 100 8.79 23.42 3.55
N LYS A 101 8.42 23.64 2.28
CA LYS A 101 7.61 24.81 1.87
C LYS A 101 6.29 24.89 2.65
N HIS A 102 5.65 23.74 2.88
CA HIS A 102 4.39 23.65 3.61
C HIS A 102 4.54 23.51 5.14
N ARG A 103 5.77 23.62 5.63
CA ARG A 103 6.13 23.60 7.06
C ARG A 103 5.68 22.32 7.76
N LEU A 104 5.84 21.17 7.10
CA LEU A 104 5.74 19.89 7.80
C LEU A 104 6.91 19.77 8.79
N ASP A 105 6.61 19.16 9.93
CA ASP A 105 7.52 18.96 11.05
C ASP A 105 7.61 17.48 11.45
N ARG A 106 8.38 17.17 12.48
CA ARG A 106 8.57 15.80 12.99
C ARG A 106 7.31 15.11 13.52
N LYS A 107 6.23 15.85 13.75
CA LYS A 107 4.93 15.30 14.21
C LYS A 107 3.95 15.13 13.05
N SER A 108 4.27 15.66 11.87
CA SER A 108 3.45 15.57 10.68
C SER A 108 3.42 14.13 10.15
N ALA A 109 2.48 13.83 9.26
CA ALA A 109 2.42 12.51 8.64
C ALA A 109 2.25 12.55 7.13
N LEU A 110 2.76 11.52 6.46
CA LEU A 110 2.60 11.32 5.02
C LEU A 110 1.52 10.28 4.72
N ILE A 111 0.79 10.46 3.62
CA ILE A 111 -0.13 9.48 3.07
C ILE A 111 0.37 9.09 1.68
N ALA A 112 0.72 7.82 1.50
CA ALA A 112 1.07 7.24 0.21
C ALA A 112 -0.21 6.75 -0.49
N LEU A 113 -0.73 7.53 -1.44
CA LEU A 113 -1.92 7.19 -2.23
C LEU A 113 -1.49 6.73 -3.63
N GLY A 114 -1.45 5.42 -3.87
CA GLY A 114 -1.04 4.88 -5.16
C GLY A 114 -0.62 3.41 -5.13
N GLY A 115 0.07 2.96 -6.19
CA GLY A 115 0.68 1.62 -6.25
C GLY A 115 2.01 1.53 -5.49
N GLY A 116 2.75 0.45 -5.74
CA GLY A 116 4.02 0.15 -5.05
C GLY A 116 5.07 1.25 -5.18
N VAL A 117 5.17 1.89 -6.35
CA VAL A 117 6.09 3.02 -6.59
C VAL A 117 5.85 4.16 -5.61
N ILE A 118 4.59 4.63 -5.49
CA ILE A 118 4.24 5.70 -4.56
C ILE A 118 4.47 5.24 -3.11
N GLY A 119 4.13 3.98 -2.79
CA GLY A 119 4.35 3.39 -1.47
C GLY A 119 5.81 3.43 -1.04
N ASP A 120 6.71 2.95 -1.89
CA ASP A 120 8.14 2.84 -1.61
C ASP A 120 8.81 4.22 -1.49
N ILE A 121 8.53 5.13 -2.43
CA ILE A 121 9.07 6.49 -2.39
C ILE A 121 8.60 7.20 -1.12
N THR A 122 7.30 7.16 -0.84
CA THR A 122 6.71 7.87 0.31
C THR A 122 7.21 7.29 1.62
N GLY A 123 7.31 5.97 1.73
CA GLY A 123 7.88 5.31 2.91
C GLY A 123 9.34 5.68 3.14
N PHE A 124 10.14 5.76 2.06
CA PHE A 124 11.55 6.16 2.16
C PHE A 124 11.69 7.62 2.58
N VAL A 125 10.92 8.53 1.96
CA VAL A 125 10.81 9.94 2.36
C VAL A 125 10.41 10.05 3.83
N ALA A 126 9.38 9.32 4.27
CA ALA A 126 8.93 9.33 5.66
C ALA A 126 10.03 8.88 6.63
N SER A 127 10.81 7.86 6.27
CA SER A 127 11.87 7.30 7.11
C SER A 127 13.06 8.24 7.33
N THR A 128 13.28 9.17 6.40
CA THR A 128 14.49 10.00 6.34
C THR A 128 14.21 11.48 6.58
N TYR A 129 13.00 11.97 6.24
CA TYR A 129 12.58 13.33 6.52
C TYR A 129 12.54 13.57 8.03
N MET A 130 13.30 14.55 8.50
CA MET A 130 13.51 14.82 9.93
C MET A 130 13.91 13.59 10.76
N ARG A 131 14.60 12.62 10.13
CA ARG A 131 15.02 11.32 10.70
C ARG A 131 13.86 10.38 11.06
N GLY A 132 12.70 10.58 10.46
CA GLY A 132 11.52 9.73 10.64
C GLY A 132 10.29 10.54 11.02
N ILE A 133 9.25 10.41 10.22
CA ILE A 133 7.89 10.89 10.52
C ILE A 133 6.87 9.80 10.19
N ASP A 134 5.69 9.89 10.80
CA ASP A 134 4.64 8.90 10.60
C ASP A 134 4.18 8.85 9.14
N TYR A 135 3.81 7.66 8.66
CA TYR A 135 3.17 7.53 7.36
C TYR A 135 2.12 6.43 7.30
N ILE A 136 1.21 6.60 6.35
CA ILE A 136 0.06 5.74 6.10
C ILE A 136 0.10 5.32 4.64
N GLN A 137 -0.21 4.05 4.38
CA GLN A 137 -0.38 3.56 3.02
C GLN A 137 -1.85 3.44 2.63
N ILE A 138 -2.19 3.92 1.45
CA ILE A 138 -3.47 3.70 0.77
C ILE A 138 -3.17 3.07 -0.59
N PRO A 139 -2.89 1.74 -0.62
CA PRO A 139 -2.48 1.06 -1.84
C PRO A 139 -3.65 0.91 -2.82
N THR A 140 -3.45 1.30 -4.08
CA THR A 140 -4.51 1.31 -5.11
C THR A 140 -4.34 0.26 -6.21
N THR A 141 -3.25 -0.51 -6.19
CA THR A 141 -3.04 -1.67 -7.07
C THR A 141 -3.17 -2.96 -6.27
N LEU A 142 -3.61 -4.05 -6.91
CA LEU A 142 -3.72 -5.34 -6.21
C LEU A 142 -2.35 -5.77 -5.67
N LEU A 143 -1.30 -5.64 -6.49
CA LEU A 143 0.09 -5.92 -6.10
C LEU A 143 0.48 -5.19 -4.80
N ALA A 144 0.18 -3.88 -4.72
CA ALA A 144 0.51 -3.12 -3.52
C ALA A 144 -0.35 -3.52 -2.31
N GLN A 145 -1.62 -3.84 -2.53
CA GLN A 145 -2.54 -4.27 -1.48
C GLN A 145 -2.12 -5.59 -0.83
N VAL A 146 -1.62 -6.55 -1.62
CA VAL A 146 -1.30 -7.89 -1.11
C VAL A 146 0.16 -8.08 -0.73
N ASP A 147 1.05 -7.28 -1.33
CA ASP A 147 2.49 -7.45 -1.17
C ASP A 147 3.15 -6.16 -0.66
N SER A 148 3.40 -5.16 -1.51
CA SER A 148 4.32 -4.06 -1.17
C SER A 148 3.92 -3.21 0.04
N SER A 149 2.64 -3.22 0.43
CA SER A 149 2.16 -2.47 1.60
C SER A 149 2.44 -3.10 2.96
N VAL A 150 2.92 -4.33 2.98
CA VAL A 150 3.26 -5.06 4.21
C VAL A 150 4.74 -5.42 4.20
N GLY A 151 5.42 -5.21 5.33
CA GLY A 151 6.80 -5.63 5.54
C GLY A 151 7.87 -4.54 5.44
N GLY A 152 7.47 -3.28 5.32
CA GLY A 152 8.29 -2.10 5.61
C GLY A 152 9.49 -1.86 4.71
N LYS A 153 9.69 -2.61 3.61
CA LYS A 153 10.71 -2.29 2.63
C LYS A 153 10.28 -1.01 1.90
N THR A 154 11.12 0.00 1.91
CA THR A 154 10.89 1.28 1.23
C THR A 154 12.17 1.69 0.53
N GLY A 155 12.07 2.43 -0.57
CA GLY A 155 13.28 2.85 -1.27
C GLY A 155 13.06 3.40 -2.66
N VAL A 156 14.18 3.68 -3.30
CA VAL A 156 14.30 4.17 -4.66
C VAL A 156 15.36 3.39 -5.42
N ASN A 157 15.28 3.48 -6.74
CA ASN A 157 16.22 2.88 -7.66
C ASN A 157 17.47 3.74 -7.80
N HIS A 158 18.59 3.07 -8.03
CA HIS A 158 19.78 3.67 -8.57
C HIS A 158 19.93 3.24 -10.04
N LYS A 159 20.68 4.01 -10.86
CA LYS A 159 20.94 3.63 -12.26
C LYS A 159 21.59 2.25 -12.41
N LEU A 160 22.30 1.80 -11.37
CA LEU A 160 22.99 0.50 -11.32
C LEU A 160 22.16 -0.61 -10.66
N GLY A 161 20.95 -0.35 -10.18
CA GLY A 161 20.14 -1.39 -9.54
C GLY A 161 18.81 -0.91 -8.99
N LYS A 162 17.78 -1.76 -9.15
CA LYS A 162 16.44 -1.54 -8.60
C LYS A 162 16.46 -1.71 -7.07
N ASN A 163 15.76 -0.83 -6.35
CA ASN A 163 15.57 -0.88 -4.89
C ASN A 163 16.85 -0.92 -4.03
N MET A 164 17.99 -0.45 -4.56
CA MET A 164 19.28 -0.53 -3.85
C MET A 164 19.45 0.52 -2.75
N ILE A 165 18.62 1.58 -2.74
CA ILE A 165 18.69 2.68 -1.77
C ILE A 165 17.38 2.73 -1.02
N GLY A 166 17.38 2.42 0.27
CA GLY A 166 16.14 2.26 1.01
C GLY A 166 16.32 2.08 2.52
N THR A 167 15.19 1.93 3.20
CA THR A 167 15.12 1.63 4.64
C THR A 167 14.02 0.61 4.94
N PHE A 168 14.13 -0.05 6.09
CA PHE A 168 13.03 -0.77 6.70
C PHE A 168 12.25 0.17 7.60
N TYR A 169 11.11 0.67 7.13
CA TYR A 169 10.26 1.63 7.84
C TYR A 169 8.80 1.19 7.79
N GLN A 170 8.15 1.06 8.95
CA GLN A 170 6.79 0.52 9.05
C GLN A 170 5.74 1.63 9.03
N PRO A 171 4.61 1.46 8.33
CA PRO A 171 3.52 2.43 8.35
C PRO A 171 2.81 2.39 9.71
N LYS A 172 2.11 3.47 10.06
CA LYS A 172 1.15 3.47 11.19
C LYS A 172 -0.16 2.78 10.85
N LEU A 173 -0.50 2.70 9.57
CA LEU A 173 -1.73 2.12 9.04
C LEU A 173 -1.57 1.77 7.56
N VAL A 174 -2.17 0.65 7.16
CA VAL A 174 -2.47 0.36 5.75
C VAL A 174 -3.99 0.38 5.57
N TRP A 175 -4.48 1.16 4.61
CA TRP A 175 -5.90 1.42 4.38
C TRP A 175 -6.30 1.00 2.97
N ILE A 176 -6.88 -0.19 2.86
CA ILE A 176 -7.19 -0.84 1.58
C ILE A 176 -8.67 -0.68 1.28
N ASP A 177 -8.98 0.18 0.30
CA ASP A 177 -10.30 0.24 -0.32
C ASP A 177 -10.33 -0.60 -1.59
N ILE A 178 -11.01 -1.74 -1.56
CA ILE A 178 -11.06 -2.68 -2.69
C ILE A 178 -11.72 -2.08 -3.93
N ASP A 179 -12.53 -1.02 -3.78
CA ASP A 179 -13.15 -0.35 -4.92
C ASP A 179 -12.14 0.40 -5.79
N THR A 180 -10.90 0.63 -5.33
CA THR A 180 -9.86 1.21 -6.18
C THR A 180 -9.45 0.28 -7.32
N LEU A 181 -9.68 -1.03 -7.17
CA LEU A 181 -9.35 -2.01 -8.22
C LEU A 181 -10.27 -1.91 -9.44
N LYS A 182 -11.43 -1.23 -9.33
CA LYS A 182 -12.38 -1.06 -10.44
C LYS A 182 -11.85 -0.24 -11.61
N THR A 183 -10.89 0.65 -11.35
CA THR A 183 -10.25 1.46 -12.40
C THR A 183 -8.83 0.99 -12.70
N LEU A 184 -8.39 -0.11 -12.08
CA LEU A 184 -7.06 -0.66 -12.30
C LEU A 184 -7.04 -1.35 -13.68
N PRO A 185 -6.05 -1.08 -14.54
CA PRO A 185 -5.92 -1.80 -15.81
C PRO A 185 -5.86 -3.30 -15.57
N GLN A 186 -6.52 -4.08 -16.42
CA GLN A 186 -6.60 -5.53 -16.26
C GLN A 186 -5.22 -6.20 -16.17
N LYS A 187 -4.23 -5.71 -16.93
CA LYS A 187 -2.85 -6.20 -16.87
C LYS A 187 -2.24 -6.04 -15.46
N GLU A 188 -2.49 -4.92 -14.79
CA GLU A 188 -2.01 -4.64 -13.44
C GLU A 188 -2.75 -5.49 -12.38
N LEU A 189 -4.03 -5.78 -12.60
CA LEU A 189 -4.77 -6.73 -11.79
C LEU A 189 -4.15 -8.13 -11.89
N LEU A 190 -3.89 -8.60 -13.11
CA LEU A 190 -3.27 -9.91 -13.36
C LEU A 190 -1.86 -10.00 -12.77
N ALA A 191 -1.06 -8.94 -12.88
CA ALA A 191 0.25 -8.86 -12.23
C ALA A 191 0.14 -9.00 -10.71
N GLY A 192 -0.83 -8.34 -10.08
CA GLY A 192 -1.10 -8.52 -8.64
C GLY A 192 -1.61 -9.92 -8.28
N LEU A 193 -2.36 -10.58 -9.17
CA LEU A 193 -2.84 -11.95 -8.92
C LEU A 193 -1.71 -12.98 -8.93
N ALA A 194 -0.64 -12.76 -9.69
CA ALA A 194 0.54 -13.63 -9.64
C ALA A 194 1.12 -13.74 -8.22
N GLU A 195 1.15 -12.61 -7.50
CA GLU A 195 1.56 -12.55 -6.09
C GLU A 195 0.57 -13.26 -5.16
N VAL A 196 -0.73 -13.13 -5.41
CA VAL A 196 -1.76 -13.87 -4.64
C VAL A 196 -1.61 -15.38 -4.83
N ILE A 197 -1.38 -15.83 -6.08
CA ILE A 197 -1.13 -17.24 -6.40
C ILE A 197 0.14 -17.73 -5.70
N LYS A 198 1.21 -16.93 -5.71
CA LYS A 198 2.46 -17.24 -5.01
C LYS A 198 2.20 -17.59 -3.54
N TYR A 199 1.40 -16.81 -2.82
CA TYR A 199 1.03 -17.13 -1.43
C TYR A 199 0.32 -18.48 -1.27
N GLY A 200 -0.57 -18.82 -2.20
CA GLY A 200 -1.22 -20.13 -2.22
C GLY A 200 -0.21 -21.27 -2.39
N VAL A 201 0.74 -21.11 -3.32
CA VAL A 201 1.76 -22.12 -3.62
C VAL A 201 2.73 -22.31 -2.47
N ILE A 202 3.22 -21.22 -1.86
CA ILE A 202 4.33 -21.30 -0.88
C ILE A 202 3.87 -21.47 0.57
N TRP A 203 2.59 -21.22 0.88
CA TRP A 203 2.13 -21.14 2.27
C TRP A 203 0.74 -21.71 2.55
N ASP A 204 -0.22 -21.58 1.63
CA ASP A 204 -1.62 -21.91 1.92
C ASP A 204 -2.35 -22.61 0.77
N ALA A 205 -2.39 -23.94 0.82
CA ALA A 205 -3.10 -24.77 -0.14
C ALA A 205 -4.61 -24.45 -0.24
N LYS A 206 -5.25 -23.99 0.85
CA LYS A 206 -6.68 -23.60 0.82
C LYS A 206 -6.88 -22.29 0.07
N LEU A 207 -5.93 -21.36 0.19
CA LEU A 207 -5.94 -20.15 -0.65
C LEU A 207 -5.76 -20.54 -2.13
N PHE A 208 -4.86 -21.47 -2.43
CA PHE A 208 -4.66 -21.95 -3.80
C PHE A 208 -5.95 -22.56 -4.39
N GLU A 209 -6.58 -23.49 -3.67
CA GLU A 209 -7.86 -24.09 -4.06
C GLU A 209 -8.99 -23.03 -4.20
N PHE A 210 -9.02 -22.03 -3.31
CA PHE A 210 -9.98 -20.94 -3.40
C PHE A 210 -9.83 -20.14 -4.70
N LEU A 211 -8.59 -19.88 -5.14
CA LEU A 211 -8.29 -19.16 -6.38
C LEU A 211 -8.79 -19.93 -7.60
N GLU A 212 -8.57 -21.24 -7.64
CA GLU A 212 -9.06 -22.13 -8.70
C GLU A 212 -10.58 -22.08 -8.80
N ASN A 213 -11.26 -22.25 -7.65
CA ASN A 213 -12.72 -22.31 -7.57
C ASN A 213 -13.43 -20.95 -7.77
N ASN A 214 -12.73 -19.82 -7.65
CA ASN A 214 -13.34 -18.48 -7.71
C ASN A 214 -12.72 -17.56 -8.77
N ARG A 215 -11.92 -18.10 -9.70
CA ARG A 215 -11.26 -17.34 -10.78
C ARG A 215 -12.17 -16.31 -11.45
N ASP A 216 -13.32 -16.72 -11.95
CA ASP A 216 -14.21 -15.83 -12.71
C ASP A 216 -14.88 -14.76 -11.83
N LYS A 217 -15.06 -15.03 -10.54
CA LYS A 217 -15.56 -14.03 -9.58
C LYS A 217 -14.49 -12.98 -9.31
N ILE A 218 -13.23 -13.42 -9.10
CA ILE A 218 -12.08 -12.54 -8.87
C ILE A 218 -11.83 -11.64 -10.08
N LEU A 219 -11.82 -12.21 -11.30
CA LEU A 219 -11.62 -11.45 -12.54
C LEU A 219 -12.74 -10.45 -12.82
N ARG A 220 -13.95 -10.71 -12.32
CA ARG A 220 -15.10 -9.77 -12.36
C ARG A 220 -15.14 -8.81 -11.17
N LEU A 221 -14.08 -8.78 -10.36
CA LEU A 221 -13.94 -7.93 -9.18
C LEU A 221 -15.08 -8.12 -8.15
N ASP A 222 -15.55 -9.36 -7.98
CA ASP A 222 -16.48 -9.70 -6.92
C ASP A 222 -15.92 -9.30 -5.56
N LYS A 223 -16.66 -8.48 -4.82
CA LYS A 223 -16.17 -7.87 -3.58
C LYS A 223 -15.81 -8.90 -2.52
N LYS A 224 -16.61 -9.96 -2.39
CA LYS A 224 -16.40 -11.00 -1.37
C LYS A 224 -15.11 -11.77 -1.69
N SER A 225 -14.93 -12.17 -2.94
CA SER A 225 -13.74 -12.87 -3.43
C SER A 225 -12.48 -12.01 -3.32
N LEU A 226 -12.54 -10.73 -3.74
CA LEU A 226 -11.42 -9.79 -3.62
C LEU A 226 -11.03 -9.55 -2.15
N THR A 227 -12.01 -9.29 -1.30
CA THR A 227 -11.74 -9.07 0.14
C THR A 227 -11.09 -10.31 0.76
N HIS A 228 -11.54 -11.51 0.37
CA HIS A 228 -10.97 -12.77 0.86
C HIS A 228 -9.49 -12.90 0.48
N ILE A 229 -9.17 -12.80 -0.82
CA ILE A 229 -7.79 -13.00 -1.28
C ILE A 229 -6.85 -11.92 -0.75
N ILE A 230 -7.28 -10.66 -0.70
CA ILE A 230 -6.44 -9.57 -0.17
C ILE A 230 -6.19 -9.80 1.32
N LYS A 231 -7.24 -10.09 2.09
CA LYS A 231 -7.12 -10.37 3.53
C LYS A 231 -6.15 -11.52 3.77
N ARG A 232 -6.32 -12.65 3.07
CA ARG A 232 -5.50 -13.82 3.33
C ARG A 232 -4.05 -13.61 2.92
N SER A 233 -3.79 -12.95 1.78
CA SER A 233 -2.42 -12.57 1.41
C SER A 233 -1.76 -11.65 2.44
N CYS A 234 -2.47 -10.64 2.95
CA CYS A 234 -1.95 -9.78 4.01
C CYS A 234 -1.69 -10.55 5.31
N GLU A 235 -2.54 -11.51 5.68
CA GLU A 235 -2.33 -12.38 6.85
C GLU A 235 -1.06 -13.23 6.69
N ILE A 236 -0.90 -13.89 5.54
CA ILE A 236 0.28 -14.70 5.23
C ILE A 236 1.55 -13.84 5.27
N LYS A 237 1.54 -12.68 4.61
CA LYS A 237 2.70 -11.79 4.61
C LYS A 237 3.00 -11.24 6.01
N ALA A 238 1.97 -10.91 6.80
CA ALA A 238 2.15 -10.49 8.19
C ALA A 238 2.76 -11.60 9.05
N GLU A 239 2.30 -12.85 8.92
CA GLU A 239 2.86 -14.01 9.62
C GLU A 239 4.35 -14.20 9.29
N VAL A 240 4.72 -14.11 8.01
CA VAL A 240 6.11 -14.24 7.56
C VAL A 240 6.98 -13.08 8.05
N VAL A 241 6.51 -11.84 7.89
CA VAL A 241 7.23 -10.61 8.32
C VAL A 241 7.40 -10.55 9.83
N SER A 242 6.39 -10.96 10.61
CA SER A 242 6.49 -10.99 12.07
C SER A 242 7.52 -12.01 12.59
N LYS A 243 7.80 -13.06 11.81
CA LYS A 243 8.84 -14.05 12.12
C LYS A 243 10.23 -13.64 11.61
N ASP A 244 10.29 -12.88 10.52
CA ASP A 244 11.54 -12.43 9.90
C ASP A 244 11.36 -11.06 9.22
N GLU A 245 11.48 -9.98 10.01
CA GLU A 245 11.25 -8.63 9.51
C GLU A 245 12.32 -8.17 8.52
N ARG A 246 13.57 -8.61 8.67
CA ARG A 246 14.73 -8.10 7.90
C ARG A 246 15.22 -9.05 6.82
N GLU A 247 14.47 -10.12 6.54
CA GLU A 247 14.77 -11.08 5.47
C GLU A 247 16.11 -11.81 5.67
N ALA A 248 16.35 -12.26 6.90
CA ALA A 248 17.55 -13.05 7.24
C ALA A 248 17.35 -14.57 7.09
N GLY A 249 16.13 -15.04 6.81
CA GLY A 249 15.83 -16.46 6.68
C GLY A 249 14.47 -16.72 6.05
N LEU A 250 13.45 -16.97 6.86
CA LEU A 250 12.12 -17.40 6.41
C LEU A 250 11.53 -16.50 5.32
N ARG A 251 11.73 -15.18 5.39
CA ARG A 251 11.10 -14.24 4.45
C ARG A 251 11.61 -14.41 3.01
N ALA A 252 12.73 -15.10 2.80
CA ALA A 252 13.23 -15.44 1.47
C ALA A 252 12.25 -16.31 0.65
N ILE A 253 11.33 -17.05 1.28
CA ILE A 253 10.27 -17.80 0.56
C ILE A 253 9.39 -16.89 -0.29
N LEU A 254 9.26 -15.61 0.09
CA LEU A 254 8.50 -14.62 -0.67
C LEU A 254 9.17 -14.30 -2.02
N ASN A 255 10.43 -14.68 -2.22
CA ASN A 255 11.13 -14.51 -3.49
C ASN A 255 10.90 -15.68 -4.46
N TYR A 256 9.97 -16.59 -4.17
CA TYR A 256 9.59 -17.67 -5.10
C TYR A 256 9.28 -17.10 -6.49
N GLY A 257 9.90 -17.68 -7.53
CA GLY A 257 9.81 -17.23 -8.92
C GLY A 257 10.58 -15.95 -9.28
N HIS A 258 11.05 -15.15 -8.31
CA HIS A 258 11.63 -13.84 -8.57
C HIS A 258 12.99 -13.91 -9.26
N THR A 259 13.81 -14.94 -8.99
CA THR A 259 15.11 -15.11 -9.69
C THR A 259 14.92 -15.20 -11.20
N ILE A 260 13.94 -15.99 -11.65
CA ILE A 260 13.60 -16.13 -13.07
C ILE A 260 12.89 -14.88 -13.58
N GLY A 261 11.94 -14.34 -12.82
CA GLY A 261 11.22 -13.12 -13.17
C GLY A 261 12.15 -11.92 -13.43
N HIS A 262 13.15 -11.71 -12.57
CA HIS A 262 14.13 -10.64 -12.73
C HIS A 262 14.96 -10.78 -14.00
N ALA A 263 15.34 -12.02 -14.36
CA ALA A 263 16.06 -12.27 -15.60
C ALA A 263 15.20 -11.90 -16.83
N ILE A 264 13.91 -12.24 -16.82
CA ILE A 264 12.97 -11.89 -17.89
C ILE A 264 12.72 -10.38 -17.96
N GLU A 265 12.58 -9.70 -16.83
CA GLU A 265 12.38 -8.25 -16.79
C GLU A 265 13.59 -7.43 -17.26
N THR A 266 14.78 -8.03 -17.26
CA THR A 266 16.04 -7.38 -17.61
C THR A 266 16.50 -7.70 -19.04
N ALA A 267 15.99 -8.79 -19.62
CA ALA A 267 16.28 -9.22 -20.99
C ALA A 267 15.60 -8.32 -22.04
#